data_AF-A0A845ZPT2-F1
#
_entry.id   AF-A0A845ZPT2-F1
#
_cell.length_a   1.000
_cell.length_b   1.000
_cell.length_c   1.000
_cell.angle_alpha   90.00
_cell.angle_beta   90.00
_cell.angle_gamma   90.00
#
_symmetry.space_group_name_H-M   'P 1'
#
loop_
_entity.id
_entity.type
_entity.pdbx_description
1 polymer ?
#
loop_
_entity_poly.entity_id
_entity_poly.type
_entity_poly.pdbx_seq_one_letter_code
_entity_poly.pdbx_strand_id
1 'polypeptide(L)'
;MLGTIVSEKDDTKQWEVDIWFESTPEPWGGPKKELPKSEYVEKGGPVDTSNWRYYNMDETRATLSGLGFYDGKELNLYQRPENGKYAFQVGVGANGKNTNFGMSGWLGATGSFTLSNADINVDLTLDPNHPSNSQPVPEPMTMGLFSLSLLGLSVTSLKRKSKELV
;
A
#
# COMPACT_ATOMS: atom_id res chain seq x y z
N MET A 1 -7.27 -3.77 -7.81
CA MET A 1 -6.25 -2.72 -7.96
C MET A 1 -5.43 -3.08 -9.18
N LEU A 2 -5.37 -2.18 -10.15
CA LEU A 2 -4.55 -2.32 -11.35
C LEU A 2 -3.62 -1.10 -11.43
N GLY A 3 -2.40 -1.28 -11.92
CA GLY A 3 -1.50 -0.15 -12.15
C GLY A 3 -0.04 -0.54 -12.27
N THR A 4 0.83 0.46 -12.14
CA THR A 4 2.28 0.27 -12.15
C THR A 4 2.86 0.88 -10.89
N ILE A 5 3.68 0.12 -10.18
CA ILE A 5 4.54 0.62 -9.11
C ILE A 5 5.90 0.94 -9.73
N VAL A 6 6.40 2.15 -9.45
CA VAL A 6 7.70 2.64 -9.91
C VAL A 6 8.51 3.04 -8.68
N SER A 7 9.75 2.59 -8.61
CA SER A 7 10.67 3.04 -7.56
C SER A 7 11.01 4.51 -7.75
N GLU A 8 10.87 5.30 -6.69
CA GLU A 8 11.15 6.74 -6.75
C GLU A 8 12.65 7.07 -6.87
N LYS A 9 13.52 6.11 -6.54
CA LYS A 9 14.99 6.27 -6.62
C LYS A 9 15.56 5.81 -7.94
N ASP A 10 14.81 5.01 -8.68
CA ASP A 10 15.26 4.30 -9.87
C ASP A 10 14.00 3.94 -10.66
N ASP A 11 13.68 4.77 -11.65
CA ASP A 11 12.47 4.63 -12.45
C ASP A 11 12.52 3.42 -13.38
N THR A 12 13.67 2.75 -13.53
CA THR A 12 13.77 1.50 -14.27
C THR A 12 13.20 0.32 -13.49
N LYS A 13 13.13 0.41 -12.16
CA LYS A 13 12.58 -0.63 -11.28
C LYS A 13 11.07 -0.50 -11.16
N GLN A 14 10.37 -1.33 -11.91
CA GLN A 14 8.93 -1.24 -12.08
C GLN A 14 8.25 -2.61 -11.95
N TRP A 15 7.00 -2.60 -11.49
CA TRP A 15 6.11 -3.75 -11.47
C TRP A 15 4.74 -3.34 -11.98
N GLU A 16 4.18 -4.10 -12.91
CA GLU A 16 2.74 -4.11 -13.16
C GLU A 16 2.04 -4.82 -12.01
N VAL A 17 0.91 -4.28 -11.58
CA VAL A 17 0.16 -4.74 -10.41
C VAL A 17 -1.22 -5.19 -10.85
N ASP A 18 -1.58 -6.41 -10.50
CA ASP A 18 -2.95 -6.93 -10.58
C ASP A 18 -3.34 -7.62 -9.28
N ILE A 19 -4.12 -6.93 -8.44
CA ILE A 19 -4.52 -7.43 -7.13
C ILE A 19 -6.01 -7.24 -6.94
N TRP A 20 -6.72 -8.33 -6.70
CA TRP A 20 -8.15 -8.32 -6.39
C TRP A 20 -8.38 -8.36 -4.89
N PHE A 21 -9.45 -7.68 -4.47
CA PHE A 21 -9.83 -7.54 -3.08
C PHE A 21 -11.32 -7.80 -2.93
N GLU A 22 -11.69 -8.49 -1.87
CA GLU A 22 -13.06 -8.77 -1.48
C GLU A 22 -13.40 -8.00 -0.21
N SER A 23 -14.55 -7.33 -0.18
CA SER A 23 -14.98 -6.61 1.02
C SER A 23 -15.29 -7.59 2.14
N THR A 24 -14.86 -7.25 3.35
CA THR A 24 -15.11 -8.02 4.57
C THR A 24 -15.59 -7.08 5.68
N PRO A 25 -16.34 -7.58 6.68
CA PRO A 25 -16.54 -6.87 7.93
C PRO A 25 -15.22 -6.55 8.62
N GLU A 26 -15.27 -5.72 9.67
CA GLU A 26 -14.12 -5.47 10.52
C GLU A 26 -13.50 -6.80 11.01
N PRO A 27 -12.19 -7.02 10.80
CA PRO A 27 -11.54 -8.24 11.24
C PRO A 27 -11.55 -8.30 12.77
N TRP A 28 -11.52 -9.51 13.33
CA TRP A 28 -11.59 -9.71 14.78
C TRP A 28 -10.40 -9.13 15.56
N GLY A 29 -9.27 -8.88 14.89
CA GLY A 29 -8.15 -8.14 15.48
C GLY A 29 -8.39 -6.63 15.57
N GLY A 30 -9.47 -6.12 14.98
CA GLY A 30 -9.83 -4.71 14.91
C GLY A 30 -8.97 -3.91 13.91
N PRO A 31 -9.18 -2.58 13.85
CA PRO A 31 -8.36 -1.68 13.04
C PRO A 31 -6.89 -1.70 13.50
N LYS A 32 -5.96 -1.76 12.54
CA LYS A 32 -4.53 -1.59 12.85
C LYS A 32 -4.24 -0.10 12.99
N LYS A 33 -4.10 0.35 14.24
CA LYS A 33 -3.81 1.73 14.59
C LYS A 33 -2.29 1.98 14.65
N GLU A 34 -1.72 2.38 13.52
CA GLU A 34 -0.26 2.56 13.37
C GLU A 34 0.23 4.02 13.59
N LEU A 35 -0.68 5.00 13.55
CA LEU A 35 -0.38 6.39 13.93
C LEU A 35 -0.20 6.58 15.46
N PRO A 36 0.39 7.70 15.91
CA PRO A 36 0.38 8.08 17.32
C PRO A 36 -1.03 8.10 17.90
N LYS A 37 -1.17 7.70 19.17
CA LYS A 37 -2.49 7.61 19.83
C LYS A 37 -3.28 8.92 19.79
N SER A 38 -2.60 10.06 19.80
CA SER A 38 -3.19 11.40 19.71
C SER A 38 -3.92 11.68 18.41
N GLU A 39 -3.63 10.94 17.33
CA GLU A 39 -4.27 11.12 16.04
C GLU A 39 -5.69 10.52 15.98
N TYR A 40 -6.04 9.63 16.92
CA TYR A 40 -7.35 8.97 16.92
C TYR A 40 -8.38 9.76 17.72
N VAL A 41 -9.64 9.66 17.30
CA VAL A 41 -10.79 10.31 17.96
C VAL A 41 -10.90 9.98 19.45
N GLU A 42 -10.49 8.79 19.90
CA GLU A 42 -10.51 8.44 21.34
C GLU A 42 -9.56 9.28 22.19
N LYS A 43 -8.64 10.01 21.55
CA LYS A 43 -7.70 10.95 22.17
C LYS A 43 -7.85 12.38 21.64
N GLY A 44 -8.93 12.67 20.90
CA GLY A 44 -9.22 14.00 20.37
C GLY A 44 -8.59 14.32 19.01
N GLY A 45 -8.00 13.33 18.33
CA GLY A 45 -7.44 13.49 16.99
C GLY A 45 -8.46 13.32 15.86
N PRO A 46 -8.06 13.56 14.60
CA PRO A 46 -8.97 13.58 13.45
C PRO A 46 -9.31 12.18 12.89
N VAL A 47 -8.63 11.12 13.29
CA VAL A 47 -8.78 9.77 12.71
C VAL A 47 -9.89 8.98 13.41
N ASP A 48 -11.00 8.78 12.71
CA ASP A 48 -12.11 7.94 13.14
C ASP A 48 -12.08 6.59 12.40
N THR A 49 -11.70 5.52 13.12
CA THR A 49 -11.60 4.18 12.54
C THR A 49 -12.95 3.53 12.28
N SER A 50 -14.05 4.05 12.83
CA SER A 50 -15.39 3.49 12.57
C SER A 50 -15.85 3.69 11.12
N ASN A 51 -15.23 4.64 10.41
CA ASN A 51 -15.48 4.91 8.99
C ASN A 51 -14.57 4.09 8.05
N TRP A 52 -13.70 3.25 8.59
CA TRP A 52 -12.80 2.43 7.78
C TRP A 52 -13.55 1.28 7.12
N ARG A 53 -13.07 0.90 5.93
CA ARG A 53 -13.54 -0.26 5.18
C ARG A 53 -12.45 -1.30 5.13
N TYR A 54 -12.84 -2.56 5.15
CA TYR A 54 -11.91 -3.68 5.23
C TYR A 54 -12.04 -4.62 4.04
N TYR A 55 -10.90 -5.18 3.64
CA TYR A 55 -10.81 -6.06 2.49
C TYR A 55 -9.85 -7.22 2.73
N ASN A 56 -10.21 -8.40 2.24
CA ASN A 56 -9.29 -9.52 2.10
C ASN A 56 -8.74 -9.55 0.68
N MET A 57 -7.46 -9.86 0.53
CA MET A 57 -6.86 -10.10 -0.78
C MET A 57 -7.39 -11.41 -1.36
N ASP A 58 -7.77 -11.39 -2.63
CA ASP A 58 -7.99 -12.62 -3.39
C ASP A 58 -6.61 -13.12 -3.87
N GLU A 59 -6.01 -14.02 -3.10
CA GLU A 59 -4.67 -14.56 -3.34
C GLU A 59 -4.58 -15.35 -4.67
N THR A 60 -5.70 -15.74 -5.27
CA THR A 60 -5.72 -16.37 -6.60
C THR A 60 -5.55 -15.35 -7.73
N ARG A 61 -5.71 -14.06 -7.43
CA ARG A 61 -5.64 -12.92 -8.36
C ARG A 61 -4.87 -11.78 -7.71
N ALA A 62 -3.65 -12.07 -7.26
CA ALA A 62 -2.76 -11.09 -6.63
C ALA A 62 -1.32 -11.28 -7.12
N THR A 63 -0.97 -10.60 -8.20
CA THR A 63 0.33 -10.74 -8.86
C THR A 63 1.05 -9.41 -9.05
N LEU A 64 2.38 -9.52 -9.14
CA LEU A 64 3.26 -8.46 -9.64
C LEU A 64 4.08 -9.02 -10.81
N SER A 65 3.92 -8.40 -11.97
CA SER A 65 4.66 -8.74 -13.18
C SER A 65 5.73 -7.70 -13.43
N GLY A 66 6.97 -8.12 -13.52
CA GLY A 66 8.12 -7.23 -13.52
C GLY A 66 8.26 -6.49 -14.85
N LEU A 67 8.56 -5.20 -14.76
CA LEU A 67 8.81 -4.32 -15.89
C LEU A 67 10.20 -3.68 -15.75
N GLY A 68 10.77 -3.21 -16.87
CA GLY A 68 12.07 -2.54 -16.89
C GLY A 68 13.18 -3.43 -16.32
N PHE A 69 13.80 -3.00 -15.21
CA PHE A 69 14.84 -3.77 -14.51
C PHE A 69 14.34 -5.15 -14.05
N TYR A 70 13.05 -5.30 -13.76
CA TYR A 70 12.45 -6.55 -13.32
C TYR A 70 11.80 -7.34 -14.46
N ASP A 71 12.05 -7.00 -15.73
CA ASP A 71 11.48 -7.72 -16.87
C ASP A 71 11.68 -9.25 -16.75
N GLY A 72 10.60 -9.99 -16.99
CA GLY A 72 10.55 -11.46 -16.85
C GLY A 72 10.53 -11.97 -15.41
N LYS A 73 10.39 -11.11 -14.39
CA LYS A 73 10.13 -11.53 -13.00
C LYS A 73 8.64 -11.54 -12.71
N GLU A 74 8.22 -12.49 -11.89
CA GLU A 74 6.83 -12.70 -11.50
C GLU A 74 6.75 -12.98 -10.00
N LEU A 75 5.72 -12.45 -9.36
CA LEU A 75 5.43 -12.67 -7.95
C LEU A 75 3.95 -12.90 -7.71
N ASN A 76 3.65 -13.86 -6.84
CA ASN A 76 2.33 -14.08 -6.27
C ASN A 76 2.31 -13.54 -4.85
N LEU A 77 1.31 -12.72 -4.53
CA LEU A 77 1.12 -12.09 -3.23
C LEU A 77 0.10 -12.87 -2.40
N TYR A 78 0.25 -12.78 -1.09
CA TYR A 78 -0.68 -13.39 -0.15
C TYR A 78 -0.79 -12.54 1.13
N GLN A 79 -1.95 -12.56 1.77
CA GLN A 79 -2.26 -11.67 2.90
C GLN A 79 -1.55 -12.13 4.18
N ARG A 80 -1.15 -11.15 5.00
CA ARG A 80 -0.64 -11.38 6.34
C ARG A 80 -1.51 -10.67 7.40
N PRO A 81 -1.69 -11.28 8.58
CA PRO A 81 -1.41 -12.68 8.89
C PRO A 81 -2.44 -13.61 8.21
N GLU A 82 -2.01 -14.82 7.85
CA GLU A 82 -2.84 -15.80 7.12
C GLU A 82 -4.09 -16.25 7.90
N ASN A 83 -4.10 -16.08 9.23
CA ASN A 83 -5.25 -16.42 10.07
C ASN A 83 -6.39 -15.39 10.03
N GLY A 84 -6.30 -14.39 9.16
CA GLY A 84 -7.33 -13.36 9.01
C GLY A 84 -7.49 -12.43 10.21
N LYS A 85 -6.52 -12.40 11.15
CA LYS A 85 -6.54 -11.48 12.30
C LYS A 85 -6.66 -10.02 11.88
N TYR A 86 -6.02 -9.68 10.76
CA TYR A 86 -6.09 -8.36 10.18
C TYR A 86 -6.43 -8.47 8.70
N ALA A 87 -7.15 -7.46 8.23
CA ALA A 87 -7.49 -7.24 6.84
C ALA A 87 -6.71 -6.02 6.30
N PHE A 88 -6.76 -5.81 4.99
CA PHE A 88 -6.45 -4.50 4.42
C PHE A 88 -7.49 -3.49 4.91
N GLN A 89 -7.07 -2.27 5.20
CA GLN A 89 -7.92 -1.20 5.74
C GLN A 89 -7.83 0.04 4.84
N VAL A 90 -8.97 0.67 4.59
CA VAL A 90 -9.09 1.86 3.74
C VAL A 90 -9.89 2.93 4.48
N GLY A 91 -9.37 4.15 4.52
CA GLY A 91 -9.97 5.26 5.26
C GLY A 91 -9.00 6.41 5.53
N VAL A 92 -9.50 7.47 6.17
CA VAL A 92 -8.68 8.57 6.69
C VAL A 92 -7.76 8.02 7.78
N GLY A 93 -6.45 8.24 7.64
CA GLY A 93 -5.42 7.71 8.55
C GLY A 93 -5.15 6.21 8.39
N ALA A 94 -5.84 5.51 7.49
CA ALA A 94 -5.75 4.06 7.37
C ALA A 94 -4.43 3.59 6.76
N ASN A 95 -3.69 4.45 6.06
CA ASN A 95 -2.33 4.17 5.60
C ASN A 95 -1.33 3.98 6.76
N GLY A 96 -1.64 4.44 7.97
CA GLY A 96 -0.78 4.24 9.15
C GLY A 96 0.44 5.16 9.25
N LYS A 97 0.56 6.17 8.39
CA LYS A 97 1.77 7.02 8.26
C LYS A 97 1.47 8.52 8.28
N ASN A 98 0.29 8.92 7.84
CA ASN A 98 -0.23 10.28 7.99
C ASN A 98 -1.76 10.24 8.16
N THR A 99 -2.40 11.40 8.31
CA THR A 99 -3.86 11.51 8.47
C THR A 99 -4.61 11.66 7.14
N ASN A 100 -3.98 11.37 6.00
CA ASN A 100 -4.64 11.41 4.68
C ASN A 100 -5.58 10.21 4.49
N PHE A 101 -6.49 10.31 3.52
CA PHE A 101 -7.23 9.13 3.06
C PHE A 101 -6.29 8.16 2.36
N GLY A 102 -6.31 6.89 2.76
CA GLY A 102 -5.35 5.92 2.28
C GLY A 102 -5.73 4.47 2.55
N MET A 103 -4.82 3.58 2.22
CA MET A 103 -4.93 2.13 2.40
C MET A 103 -3.67 1.58 3.08
N SER A 104 -3.83 0.57 3.92
CA SER A 104 -2.70 -0.28 4.31
C SER A 104 -3.08 -1.75 4.46
N GLY A 105 -2.07 -2.61 4.41
CA GLY A 105 -2.19 -4.02 4.78
C GLY A 105 -0.84 -4.71 4.78
N TRP A 106 -0.78 -5.84 5.46
CA TRP A 106 0.42 -6.68 5.48
C TRP A 106 0.26 -7.83 4.50
N LEU A 107 1.37 -8.20 3.87
CA LEU A 107 1.40 -9.27 2.88
C LEU A 107 2.77 -9.95 2.84
N GLY A 108 2.83 -11.04 2.11
CA GLY A 108 4.07 -11.63 1.63
C GLY A 108 4.04 -11.82 0.11
N ALA A 109 5.17 -12.26 -0.43
CA ALA A 109 5.32 -12.57 -1.84
C ALA A 109 6.11 -13.87 -2.03
N THR A 110 5.83 -14.58 -3.11
CA THR A 110 6.58 -15.75 -3.58
C THR A 110 6.78 -15.68 -5.08
N GLY A 111 7.68 -16.49 -5.64
CA GLY A 111 7.96 -16.53 -7.09
C GLY A 111 9.42 -16.24 -7.35
N SER A 112 9.70 -15.20 -8.14
CA SER A 112 11.07 -14.76 -8.43
C SER A 112 11.84 -14.29 -7.19
N PHE A 113 11.11 -13.83 -6.19
CA PHE A 113 11.60 -13.44 -4.87
C PHE A 113 10.64 -13.95 -3.80
N THR A 114 11.15 -14.18 -2.59
CA THR A 114 10.32 -14.57 -1.44
C THR A 114 10.41 -13.51 -0.35
N LEU A 115 9.26 -13.00 0.05
CA LEU A 115 9.09 -12.04 1.15
C LEU A 115 8.08 -12.63 2.12
N SER A 116 8.48 -12.84 3.37
CA SER A 116 7.59 -13.36 4.42
C SER A 116 6.83 -12.25 5.16
N ASN A 117 7.42 -11.05 5.22
CA ASN A 117 6.88 -9.88 5.90
C ASN A 117 7.08 -8.64 5.02
N ALA A 118 5.98 -8.07 4.54
CA ALA A 118 5.93 -6.82 3.81
C ALA A 118 4.65 -6.06 4.20
N ASP A 119 4.66 -4.75 4.01
CA ASP A 119 3.51 -3.86 4.18
C ASP A 119 3.31 -3.00 2.93
N ILE A 120 2.05 -2.72 2.62
CA ILE A 120 1.63 -1.70 1.68
C ILE A 120 1.02 -0.57 2.50
N ASN A 121 1.46 0.67 2.24
CA ASN A 121 0.84 1.89 2.74
C ASN A 121 0.72 2.86 1.56
N VAL A 122 -0.50 3.33 1.28
CA VAL A 122 -0.79 4.14 0.09
C VAL A 122 -1.70 5.29 0.49
N ASP A 123 -1.33 6.50 0.08
CA ASP A 123 -2.26 7.63 0.05
C ASP A 123 -3.14 7.49 -1.18
N LEU A 124 -4.46 7.48 -0.96
CA LEU A 124 -5.45 7.35 -2.01
C LEU A 124 -6.05 8.72 -2.28
N THR A 125 -6.02 9.14 -3.53
CA THR A 125 -6.68 10.37 -3.95
C THR A 125 -8.08 10.05 -4.45
N LEU A 126 -9.10 10.65 -3.82
CA LEU A 126 -10.50 10.50 -4.24
C LEU A 126 -10.82 11.27 -5.53
N ASP A 127 -10.01 12.29 -5.85
CA ASP A 127 -10.03 13.06 -7.09
C ASP A 127 -8.57 13.26 -7.55
N PRO A 128 -8.17 12.86 -8.77
CA PRO A 128 -6.79 13.05 -9.26
C PRO A 128 -6.27 14.50 -9.19
N ASN A 129 -7.13 15.51 -9.00
CA ASN A 129 -6.76 16.92 -8.85
C ASN A 129 -6.74 17.45 -7.40
N HIS A 130 -6.98 16.61 -6.39
CA HIS A 130 -7.05 17.04 -4.99
C HIS A 130 -5.66 17.44 -4.41
N PRO A 131 -5.54 18.53 -3.63
CA PRO A 131 -4.25 19.02 -3.10
C PRO A 131 -3.55 18.10 -2.08
N SER A 132 -4.14 16.96 -1.70
CA SER A 132 -3.40 15.89 -1.00
C SER A 132 -2.31 15.26 -1.88
N ASN A 133 -2.26 15.60 -3.17
CA ASN A 133 -1.16 15.32 -4.09
C ASN A 133 0.20 15.94 -3.69
N SER A 134 0.28 16.71 -2.60
CA SER A 134 1.47 17.50 -2.24
C SER A 134 2.22 17.02 -1.00
N GLN A 135 1.75 16.00 -0.29
CA GLN A 135 2.49 15.43 0.84
C GLN A 135 2.47 13.90 0.74
N PRO A 136 3.40 13.28 0.00
CA PRO A 136 3.62 11.83 0.08
C PRO A 136 3.85 11.45 1.54
N VAL A 137 3.47 10.23 1.89
CA VAL A 137 3.78 9.62 3.18
C VAL A 137 5.21 9.98 3.61
N PRO A 138 5.40 10.77 4.68
CA PRO A 138 6.73 11.16 5.13
C PRO A 138 7.50 9.92 5.55
N GLU A 139 8.72 9.79 5.05
CA GLU A 139 9.61 8.72 5.46
C GLU A 139 9.91 8.78 6.95
N PRO A 140 9.99 7.63 7.65
CA PRO A 140 10.51 6.36 7.17
C PRO A 140 9.43 5.28 6.97
N MET A 141 9.64 4.36 6.02
CA MET A 141 8.92 3.07 5.87
C MET A 141 7.71 2.97 4.93
N THR A 142 7.59 3.79 3.87
CA THR A 142 6.81 3.39 2.66
C THR A 142 7.65 2.50 1.72
N MET A 143 8.90 2.23 2.08
CA MET A 143 9.76 1.23 1.46
C MET A 143 9.41 -0.17 1.98
N GLY A 144 8.22 -0.68 1.63
CA GLY A 144 7.70 -1.94 2.14
C GLY A 144 7.56 -3.07 1.12
N LEU A 145 7.62 -2.79 -0.20
CA LEU A 145 7.54 -3.87 -1.21
C LEU A 145 8.79 -4.13 -2.05
N PHE A 146 9.69 -3.18 -2.32
CA PHE A 146 10.90 -3.47 -3.11
C PHE A 146 12.15 -2.67 -2.75
N SER A 147 12.39 -2.39 -1.46
CA SER A 147 13.78 -2.31 -1.02
C SER A 147 14.24 -3.66 -0.55
N LEU A 148 14.89 -4.35 -1.49
CA LEU A 148 16.04 -5.20 -1.21
C LEU A 148 16.70 -4.79 0.10
N SER A 149 16.99 -5.78 0.92
CA SER A 149 18.05 -5.74 1.91
C SER A 149 19.41 -5.42 1.25
N LEU A 150 19.57 -4.26 0.62
CA LEU A 150 20.84 -3.68 0.20
C LEU A 150 20.62 -2.20 -0.22
N LEU A 151 21.13 -1.31 0.65
CA LEU A 151 21.46 0.10 0.43
C LEU A 151 20.29 1.11 0.43
N GLY A 152 20.32 1.96 1.45
CA GLY A 152 19.34 3.01 1.74
C GLY A 152 19.31 4.18 0.75
N LEU A 153 18.73 5.29 1.21
CA LEU A 153 18.58 6.63 0.60
C LEU A 153 17.16 6.97 0.12
N SER A 154 16.26 7.36 1.02
CA SER A 154 15.10 8.25 0.84
C SER A 154 14.26 8.34 -0.47
N VAL A 155 12.94 8.38 -0.30
CA VAL A 155 11.78 8.33 -1.22
C VAL A 155 10.98 9.64 -1.09
N THR A 156 10.69 10.31 -2.22
CA THR A 156 9.57 11.27 -2.36
C THR A 156 8.96 11.27 -3.81
N SER A 157 7.64 11.01 -3.90
CA SER A 157 6.66 11.30 -4.97
C SER A 157 6.52 10.39 -6.21
N LEU A 158 5.31 9.83 -6.38
CA LEU A 158 4.78 9.23 -7.63
C LEU A 158 4.34 10.30 -8.64
N LYS A 159 4.74 10.18 -9.92
CA LYS A 159 4.13 10.90 -11.06
C LYS A 159 3.55 9.90 -12.07
N ARG A 160 2.26 10.03 -12.40
CA ARG A 160 1.64 9.31 -13.52
C ARG A 160 1.84 10.11 -14.81
N LYS A 161 2.40 9.47 -15.86
CA LYS A 161 2.34 9.99 -17.23
C LYS A 161 0.90 9.93 -17.74
N SER A 162 0.32 11.08 -18.08
CA SER A 162 -0.88 11.16 -18.93
C SER A 162 -0.48 10.90 -20.38
N LYS A 163 -1.13 9.96 -21.06
CA LYS A 163 -1.16 9.95 -22.52
C LYS A 163 -2.17 11.02 -22.95
N GLU A 164 -1.73 12.01 -23.71
CA GLU A 164 -2.65 12.85 -24.47
C GLU A 164 -3.33 11.98 -25.53
N LEU A 165 -4.66 12.04 -25.57
CA LEU A 165 -5.45 11.55 -26.69
C LEU A 165 -5.59 12.72 -27.66
N VAL A 166 -5.10 12.55 -28.88
CA VAL A 166 -5.41 13.40 -30.04
C VAL A 166 -6.86 13.14 -30.46
#